data_AF-A0A828Z5P5-F1
#
_entry.id   AF-A0A828Z5P5-F1
#
_cell.length_a   1.000
_cell.length_b   1.000
_cell.length_c   1.000
_cell.angle_alpha   90.00
_cell.angle_beta   90.00
_cell.angle_gamma   90.00
#
_symmetry.space_group_name_H-M   'P 1'
#
loop_
_entity.id
_entity.type
_entity.pdbx_description
1 polymer ?
#
loop_
_entity_poly.entity_id
_entity_poly.type
_entity_poly.pdbx_seq_one_letter_code
_entity_poly.pdbx_strand_id
1 'polypeptide(L)'
;MFTDKKINSDQLKKLWATAREAGLSKPKVYEIVLNETGSNSISSLNTLQVHAVINILNIARQRAFKQKPKDPISILKKNLQKRSYDQKQLAKQICEKINRKGGYKIDLDDFSKRQYKKPFDLLTRKQASGLIQGLIAISGK
;
A
#
# COMPACT_ATOMS: atom_id res chain seq x y z
N MET A 1 29.89 7.40 -12.62
CA MET A 1 29.31 6.23 -11.93
C MET A 1 28.17 6.71 -11.04
N PHE A 2 26.92 6.45 -11.41
CA PHE A 2 25.80 6.70 -10.49
C PHE A 2 25.88 5.63 -9.39
N THR A 3 26.12 6.05 -8.15
CA THR A 3 26.04 5.16 -7.02
C THR A 3 24.58 4.71 -6.89
N ASP A 4 24.32 3.50 -7.33
CA ASP A 4 23.02 2.86 -7.20
C ASP A 4 22.64 2.84 -5.72
N LYS A 5 21.74 3.74 -5.31
CA LYS A 5 21.28 3.81 -3.93
C LYS A 5 20.63 2.48 -3.58
N LYS A 6 21.20 1.82 -2.56
CA LYS A 6 20.62 0.63 -1.92
C LYS A 6 19.18 0.92 -1.49
N ILE A 7 18.37 -0.14 -1.44
CA ILE A 7 16.99 -0.09 -0.96
C ILE A 7 16.86 0.68 0.35
N ASN A 8 15.93 1.63 0.41
CA ASN A 8 15.63 2.36 1.63
C ASN A 8 14.52 1.66 2.46
N SER A 9 14.35 2.10 3.71
CA SER A 9 13.36 1.50 4.63
C SER A 9 11.93 1.54 4.08
N ASP A 10 11.54 2.60 3.39
CA ASP A 10 10.18 2.77 2.89
C ASP A 10 9.90 1.91 1.66
N GLN A 11 10.89 1.73 0.79
CA GLN A 11 10.84 0.79 -0.32
C GLN A 11 10.73 -0.65 0.20
N LEU A 12 11.50 -1.00 1.24
CA LEU A 12 11.42 -2.32 1.88
C LEU A 12 10.05 -2.56 2.52
N LYS A 13 9.51 -1.57 3.24
CA LYS A 13 8.14 -1.62 3.80
C LYS A 13 7.10 -1.81 2.70
N LYS A 14 7.22 -1.05 1.59
CA LYS A 14 6.31 -1.15 0.44
C LYS A 14 6.37 -2.54 -0.20
N LEU A 15 7.56 -3.08 -0.44
CA LEU A 15 7.77 -4.42 -1.01
C LEU A 15 7.06 -5.49 -0.16
N TRP A 16 7.34 -5.54 1.14
CA TRP A 16 6.73 -6.54 2.02
C TRP A 16 5.23 -6.34 2.20
N ALA A 17 4.76 -5.10 2.25
CA ALA A 17 3.33 -4.81 2.32
C ALA A 17 2.61 -5.27 1.04
N THR A 18 3.14 -4.95 -0.14
CA THR A 18 2.56 -5.36 -1.43
C THR A 18 2.57 -6.87 -1.58
N ALA A 19 3.65 -7.56 -1.19
CA ALA A 19 3.71 -9.01 -1.20
C ALA A 19 2.64 -9.65 -0.30
N ARG A 20 2.47 -9.14 0.92
CA ARG A 20 1.43 -9.60 1.85
C ARG A 20 0.03 -9.34 1.30
N GLU A 21 -0.18 -8.17 0.70
CA GLU A 21 -1.46 -7.82 0.05
C GLU A 21 -1.77 -8.68 -1.18
N ALA A 22 -0.74 -9.21 -1.84
CA ALA A 22 -0.85 -10.18 -2.93
C ALA A 22 -1.07 -11.62 -2.44
N GLY A 23 -1.01 -11.88 -1.12
CA GLY A 23 -1.16 -13.22 -0.55
C GLY A 23 0.04 -14.14 -0.80
N LEU A 24 1.23 -13.58 -1.06
CA LEU A 24 2.43 -14.36 -1.36
C LEU A 24 3.15 -14.81 -0.08
N SER A 25 3.63 -16.05 -0.09
CA SER A 25 4.50 -16.57 0.96
C SER A 25 5.91 -15.97 0.88
N LYS A 26 6.63 -15.94 2.01
CA LYS A 26 8.00 -15.41 2.05
C LYS A 26 8.92 -16.08 1.01
N PRO A 27 8.96 -17.43 0.86
CA PRO A 27 9.78 -18.07 -0.17
C PRO A 27 9.45 -17.60 -1.59
N LYS A 28 8.16 -17.43 -1.90
CA LYS A 28 7.74 -16.96 -3.22
C LYS A 28 8.18 -15.53 -3.52
N VAL A 29 8.27 -14.68 -2.49
CA VAL A 29 8.83 -13.33 -2.64
C VAL A 29 10.31 -13.38 -2.98
N TYR A 30 11.10 -14.22 -2.30
CA TYR A 30 12.51 -14.39 -2.61
C TYR A 30 12.74 -14.98 -4.00
N GLU A 31 11.89 -15.92 -4.44
CA GLU A 31 11.92 -16.46 -5.80
C GLU A 31 11.67 -15.36 -6.85
N ILE A 32 10.66 -14.50 -6.65
CA ILE A 32 10.40 -13.36 -7.54
C ILE A 32 11.61 -12.40 -7.58
N VAL A 33 12.20 -12.11 -6.42
CA VAL A 33 13.36 -11.24 -6.32
C VAL A 33 14.54 -11.84 -7.08
N LEU A 34 14.82 -13.13 -6.88
CA LEU A 34 15.90 -13.83 -7.58
C LEU A 34 15.67 -13.83 -9.09
N ASN A 35 14.47 -14.17 -9.55
CA ASN A 35 14.14 -14.25 -10.97
C ASN A 35 14.24 -12.89 -11.67
N GLU A 36 13.83 -11.81 -10.99
CA GLU A 36 13.81 -10.47 -11.59
C GLU A 36 15.17 -9.75 -11.52
N THR A 37 15.98 -10.04 -10.50
CA THR A 37 17.17 -9.23 -10.19
C THR A 37 18.47 -10.02 -10.21
N GLY A 38 18.41 -11.36 -10.26
CA GLY A 38 19.56 -12.24 -10.07
C GLY A 38 20.10 -12.25 -8.64
N SER A 39 19.49 -11.52 -7.71
CA SER A 39 19.96 -11.38 -6.33
C SER A 39 19.21 -12.28 -5.37
N ASN A 40 19.96 -12.99 -4.52
CA ASN A 40 19.39 -13.78 -3.42
C ASN A 40 19.00 -12.92 -2.21
N SER A 41 19.29 -11.61 -2.22
CA SER A 41 19.07 -10.73 -1.08
C SER A 41 18.28 -9.47 -1.46
N ILE A 42 17.16 -9.27 -0.76
CA ILE A 42 16.31 -8.09 -0.92
C ILE A 42 17.02 -6.81 -0.46
N SER A 43 17.91 -6.91 0.54
CA SER A 43 18.62 -5.74 1.09
C SER A 43 19.77 -5.25 0.21
N SER A 44 20.24 -6.07 -0.73
CA SER A 44 21.28 -5.69 -1.70
C SER A 44 20.74 -5.04 -2.97
N LEU A 45 19.41 -4.99 -3.14
CA LEU A 45 18.82 -4.44 -4.36
C LEU A 45 19.08 -2.94 -4.49
N ASN A 46 19.36 -2.50 -5.71
CA ASN A 46 19.38 -1.09 -6.06
C ASN A 46 17.96 -0.55 -6.28
N THR A 47 17.85 0.78 -6.39
CA THR A 47 16.54 1.44 -6.52
C THR A 47 15.73 0.95 -7.73
N LEU A 48 16.36 0.71 -8.88
CA LEU A 48 15.68 0.25 -10.10
C LEU A 48 15.14 -1.18 -9.93
N GLN A 49 15.96 -2.09 -9.42
CA GLN A 49 15.59 -3.47 -9.12
C GLN A 49 14.42 -3.54 -8.14
N VAL A 50 14.44 -2.72 -7.09
CA VAL A 50 13.34 -2.68 -6.12
C VAL A 50 12.05 -2.19 -6.76
N HIS A 51 12.12 -1.17 -7.62
CA HIS A 51 10.95 -0.70 -8.34
C HIS A 51 10.38 -1.78 -9.28
N ALA A 52 11.23 -2.52 -9.99
CA ALA A 52 10.82 -3.64 -10.83
C ALA A 52 10.10 -4.73 -10.02
N VAL A 53 10.70 -5.16 -8.90
CA VAL A 53 10.09 -6.15 -7.99
C VAL A 53 8.75 -5.66 -7.44
N ILE A 54 8.67 -4.41 -6.96
CA ILE A 54 7.41 -3.82 -6.46
C ILE A 54 6.33 -3.79 -7.55
N ASN A 55 6.70 -3.52 -8.80
CA ASN A 55 5.77 -3.53 -9.93
C ASN A 55 5.22 -4.94 -10.19
N ILE A 56 6.06 -5.97 -10.16
CA ILE A 56 5.62 -7.37 -10.31
C ILE A 56 4.68 -7.77 -9.17
N LEU A 57 5.04 -7.44 -7.93
CA LEU A 57 4.19 -7.70 -6.77
C LEU A 57 2.85 -6.96 -6.89
N ASN A 58 2.84 -5.75 -7.43
CA ASN A 58 1.61 -4.99 -7.70
C ASN A 58 0.74 -5.66 -8.76
N ILE A 59 1.33 -6.23 -9.82
CA ILE A 59 0.60 -6.98 -10.84
C ILE A 59 -0.01 -8.25 -10.21
N ALA A 60 0.76 -8.99 -9.42
CA ALA A 60 0.27 -10.16 -8.70
C ALA A 60 -0.89 -9.80 -7.75
N ARG A 61 -0.73 -8.70 -7.01
CA ARG A 61 -1.78 -8.11 -6.15
C ARG A 61 -3.04 -7.84 -6.96
N GLN A 62 -2.94 -7.10 -8.06
CA GLN A 62 -4.10 -6.77 -8.91
C GLN A 62 -4.78 -8.01 -9.49
N ARG A 63 -4.01 -9.03 -9.89
CA ARG A 63 -4.56 -10.31 -10.36
C ARG A 63 -5.37 -11.00 -9.25
N ALA A 64 -4.83 -11.07 -8.04
CA ALA A 64 -5.55 -11.60 -6.88
C ALA A 64 -6.84 -10.81 -6.58
N PHE A 65 -6.85 -9.49 -6.81
CA PHE A 65 -8.05 -8.66 -6.65
C PHE A 65 -9.13 -8.87 -7.70
N LYS A 66 -8.71 -8.99 -8.96
CA LYS A 66 -9.60 -9.13 -10.12
C LYS A 66 -10.29 -10.49 -10.16
N GLN A 67 -9.66 -11.52 -9.59
CA GLN A 67 -10.33 -12.80 -9.38
C GLN A 67 -11.56 -12.57 -8.50
N LYS A 68 -12.75 -12.76 -9.09
CA LYS A 68 -14.00 -12.71 -8.35
C LYS A 68 -14.09 -13.99 -7.53
N PRO A 69 -14.05 -13.93 -6.19
CA PRO A 69 -14.32 -15.10 -5.39
C PRO A 69 -15.74 -15.58 -5.67
N LYS A 70 -15.90 -16.89 -5.87
CA LYS A 70 -17.20 -17.52 -6.15
C LYS A 70 -17.90 -17.94 -4.85
N ASP A 71 -17.14 -18.23 -3.79
CA ASP A 71 -17.65 -18.67 -2.52
C ASP A 71 -17.90 -17.50 -1.53
N PRO A 72 -18.95 -17.57 -0.69
CA PRO A 72 -19.29 -16.52 0.27
C PRO A 72 -18.16 -16.18 1.26
N ILE A 73 -17.37 -17.18 1.68
CA ILE A 73 -16.27 -17.02 2.63
C ILE A 73 -15.17 -16.15 2.02
N SER A 74 -14.81 -16.39 0.76
CA SER A 74 -13.79 -15.61 0.07
C SER A 74 -14.27 -14.20 -0.27
N ILE A 75 -15.56 -14.01 -0.54
CA ILE A 75 -16.18 -12.66 -0.66
C ILE A 75 -16.04 -11.91 0.67
N LEU A 76 -16.40 -12.54 1.79
CA LEU A 76 -16.27 -11.95 3.13
C LEU A 76 -14.81 -11.60 3.43
N LYS A 77 -13.88 -12.54 3.20
CA LYS A 77 -12.44 -12.29 3.37
C LYS A 77 -11.99 -11.08 2.57
N LYS A 78 -12.37 -10.97 1.30
CA LYS A 78 -12.04 -9.82 0.44
C LYS A 78 -12.57 -8.50 1.01
N ASN A 79 -13.81 -8.49 1.50
CA ASN A 79 -14.43 -7.30 2.09
C ASN A 79 -13.79 -6.88 3.43
N LEU A 80 -13.28 -7.85 4.20
CA LEU A 80 -12.60 -7.63 5.47
C LEU A 80 -11.10 -7.28 5.31
N GLN A 81 -10.56 -7.26 4.09
CA GLN A 81 -9.16 -6.90 3.88
C GLN A 81 -8.90 -5.48 4.37
N LYS A 82 -7.89 -5.36 5.23
CA LYS A 82 -7.41 -4.09 5.75
C LYS A 82 -6.95 -3.18 4.62
N ARG A 83 -6.99 -1.87 4.87
CA ARG A 83 -6.47 -0.82 3.99
C ARG A 83 -5.07 -1.17 3.45
N SER A 84 -4.81 -0.86 2.18
CA SER A 84 -3.48 -1.07 1.60
C SER A 84 -2.43 -0.09 2.14
N TYR A 85 -1.16 -0.42 1.91
CA TYR A 85 -0.04 0.50 2.11
C TYR A 85 -0.21 1.77 1.28
N ASP A 86 -0.57 1.61 0.00
CA ASP A 86 -0.77 2.75 -0.91
C ASP A 86 -1.91 3.66 -0.43
N GLN A 87 -3.01 3.10 0.10
CA GLN A 87 -4.10 3.88 0.70
C GLN A 87 -3.61 4.69 1.92
N LYS A 88 -2.73 4.12 2.76
CA LYS A 88 -2.13 4.86 3.89
C LYS A 88 -1.24 5.99 3.43
N GLN A 89 -0.36 5.72 2.47
CA GLN A 89 0.57 6.74 1.96
C GLN A 89 -0.19 7.87 1.30
N LEU A 90 -1.17 7.55 0.44
CA LEU A 90 -1.99 8.54 -0.22
C LEU A 90 -2.77 9.40 0.79
N ALA A 91 -3.42 8.79 1.78
CA ALA A 91 -4.17 9.52 2.78
C ALA A 91 -3.27 10.48 3.60
N LYS A 92 -2.07 10.02 3.99
CA LYS A 92 -1.07 10.87 4.68
C LYS A 92 -0.64 12.05 3.81
N GLN A 93 -0.30 11.80 2.55
CA GLN A 93 0.12 12.84 1.61
C GLN A 93 -0.97 13.91 1.42
N ILE A 94 -2.24 13.50 1.33
CA ILE A 94 -3.35 14.44 1.20
C ILE A 94 -3.51 15.26 2.49
N CYS A 95 -3.48 14.64 3.67
CA CYS A 95 -3.53 15.38 4.95
C CYS A 95 -2.38 16.39 5.05
N GLU A 96 -1.16 16.00 4.71
CA GLU A 96 -0.01 16.92 4.69
C GLU A 96 -0.22 18.08 3.72
N LYS A 97 -0.74 17.82 2.51
CA LYS A 97 -1.05 18.87 1.53
C LYS A 97 -2.10 19.86 2.05
N ILE A 98 -3.16 19.37 2.69
CA ILE A 98 -4.20 20.20 3.29
C ILE A 98 -3.63 21.06 4.41
N ASN A 99 -2.86 20.44 5.32
CA ASN A 99 -2.29 21.12 6.48
C ASN A 99 -1.32 22.23 6.07
N ARG A 100 -0.55 22.04 4.98
CA ARG A 100 0.34 23.07 4.43
C ARG A 100 -0.40 24.29 3.88
N LYS A 101 -1.66 24.16 3.45
CA LYS A 101 -2.48 25.31 3.00
C LYS A 101 -2.94 26.21 4.16
N GLY A 102 -2.72 25.82 5.42
CA GLY A 102 -2.91 26.68 6.60
C GLY A 102 -4.36 26.91 7.06
N GLY A 103 -5.37 26.54 6.27
CA GLY A 103 -6.78 26.74 6.63
C GLY A 103 -7.34 25.70 7.61
N TYR A 104 -6.77 24.49 7.67
CA TYR A 104 -7.23 23.40 8.52
C TYR A 104 -6.07 22.51 8.96
N LYS A 105 -6.13 21.96 10.18
CA LYS A 105 -5.24 20.89 10.64
C LYS A 105 -6.04 19.58 10.71
N ILE A 106 -5.78 18.70 9.75
CA ILE A 106 -6.35 17.36 9.67
C ILE A 106 -5.34 16.35 10.19
N ASP A 107 -5.73 15.67 11.27
CA ASP A 107 -5.14 14.41 11.68
C ASP A 107 -5.90 13.24 11.02
N LEU A 108 -5.16 12.29 10.47
CA LEU A 108 -5.73 11.17 9.70
C LEU A 108 -6.54 10.21 10.58
N ASP A 109 -6.09 9.96 11.80
CA ASP A 109 -6.78 9.04 12.71
C ASP A 109 -8.01 9.69 13.32
N ASP A 110 -7.95 10.98 13.64
CA ASP A 110 -9.12 11.74 14.11
C ASP A 110 -10.19 11.83 13.02
N PHE A 111 -9.79 12.11 11.78
CA PHE A 111 -10.72 12.11 10.65
C PHE A 111 -11.37 10.73 10.45
N SER A 112 -10.59 9.66 10.56
CA SER A 112 -11.09 8.28 10.51
C SER A 112 -12.04 7.94 11.64
N LYS A 113 -11.73 8.34 12.88
CA LYS A 113 -12.58 8.11 14.05
C LYS A 113 -13.91 8.86 13.94
N ARG A 114 -13.94 10.06 13.35
CA ARG A 114 -15.21 10.81 13.13
C ARG A 114 -16.18 10.04 12.25
N GLN A 115 -15.69 9.49 11.13
CA GLN A 115 -16.54 8.82 10.13
C GLN A 115 -16.82 7.34 10.44
N TYR A 116 -15.81 6.59 10.93
CA TYR A 116 -15.88 5.14 11.06
C TYR A 116 -15.67 4.64 12.50
N LYS A 117 -15.52 5.54 13.48
CA LYS A 117 -15.31 5.22 14.91
C LYS A 117 -14.07 4.35 15.20
N LYS A 118 -13.08 4.36 14.31
CA LYS A 118 -11.82 3.62 14.46
C LYS A 118 -10.66 4.33 13.73
N PRO A 119 -9.40 4.12 14.16
CA PRO A 119 -8.22 4.69 13.48
C PRO A 119 -8.07 4.19 12.05
N PHE A 120 -7.35 4.95 11.23
CA PHE A 120 -7.22 4.70 9.79
C PHE A 120 -6.57 3.33 9.52
N ASP A 121 -5.66 2.91 10.40
CA ASP A 121 -4.96 1.63 10.35
C ASP A 121 -5.88 0.39 10.50
N LEU A 122 -7.10 0.59 11.01
CA LEU A 122 -8.11 -0.46 11.20
C LEU A 122 -9.24 -0.41 10.16
N LEU A 123 -9.15 0.48 9.18
CA LEU A 123 -10.14 0.53 8.10
C LEU A 123 -10.00 -0.66 7.15
N THR A 124 -11.13 -1.11 6.63
CA THR A 124 -11.14 -1.99 5.46
C THR A 124 -10.74 -1.19 4.22
N ARG A 125 -10.33 -1.88 3.14
CA ARG A 125 -10.01 -1.20 1.86
C ARG A 125 -11.15 -0.32 1.35
N LYS A 126 -12.40 -0.77 1.47
CA LYS A 126 -13.57 0.00 1.05
C LYS A 126 -13.73 1.28 1.87
N GLN A 127 -13.62 1.17 3.21
CA GLN A 127 -13.71 2.31 4.12
C GLN A 127 -12.59 3.32 3.87
N ALA A 128 -11.35 2.84 3.71
CA ALA A 128 -10.20 3.70 3.41
C ALA A 128 -10.36 4.42 2.07
N SER A 129 -10.86 3.77 1.02
CA SER A 129 -11.16 4.44 -0.25
C SER A 129 -12.21 5.54 -0.08
N GLY A 130 -13.29 5.28 0.66
CA GLY A 130 -14.30 6.30 0.94
C GLY A 130 -13.75 7.50 1.70
N LEU A 131 -12.91 7.25 2.70
CA LEU A 131 -12.24 8.30 3.47
C LEU A 131 -11.30 9.14 2.60
N ILE A 132 -10.49 8.49 1.76
CA ILE A 132 -9.57 9.17 0.83
C ILE A 132 -10.34 10.07 -0.13
N GLN A 133 -11.50 9.64 -0.66
CA GLN A 133 -12.34 10.49 -1.50
C GLN A 133 -12.84 11.74 -0.74
N GLY A 134 -13.22 11.57 0.53
CA GLY A 134 -13.54 12.70 1.41
C GLY A 134 -12.37 13.67 1.59
N LEU A 135 -11.16 13.15 1.83
CA LEU A 135 -9.95 13.98 1.93
C LEU A 135 -9.63 14.70 0.61
N ILE A 136 -9.79 14.05 -0.55
CA ILE A 136 -9.61 14.67 -1.87
C ILE A 136 -10.60 15.81 -2.07
N ALA A 137 -11.87 15.62 -1.69
CA ALA A 137 -12.88 16.67 -1.79
C ALA A 137 -12.51 17.90 -0.94
N ILE A 138 -12.01 17.69 0.28
CA ILE A 138 -11.56 18.77 1.17
C ILE A 138 -10.31 19.47 0.65
N SER A 139 -9.40 18.73 0.00
CA SER A 139 -8.17 19.32 -0.54
C SER A 139 -8.45 20.47 -1.52
N GLY A 140 -9.59 20.45 -2.21
CA GLY A 140 -9.80 21.19 -3.45
C GLY A 140 -8.80 20.65 -4.49
N LYS A 141 -9.28 20.24 -5.67
CA LYS A 141 -8.38 19.77 -6.74
C LYS A 141 -7.22 20.75 -6.94
#